data_AF-A0A959I908-F1
#
_entry.id   AF-A0A959I908-F1
#
_cell.length_a   1.000
_cell.length_b   1.000
_cell.length_c   1.000
_cell.angle_alpha   90.00
_cell.angle_beta   90.00
_cell.angle_gamma   90.00
#
_symmetry.space_group_name_H-M   'P 1'
#
loop_
_entity.id
_entity.type
_entity.pdbx_description
1 polymer ?
#
loop_
_entity_poly.entity_id
_entity_poly.type
_entity_poly.pdbx_seq_one_letter_code
_entity_poly.pdbx_strand_id
1 'polypeptide(L)' 'PFGVNQLFKPVIRFGQGAEYELLVFNRYGQLLFQTNDPDDGWDGRYEGQNQSQGAYVYRLRLQQANGRVVEKSGVVVLLR' A
#
# COMPACT_ATOMS: atom_id res chain seq x y z
N PRO A 1 -18.14 5.69 13.69
CA PRO A 1 -17.04 4.72 13.92
C PRO A 1 -15.75 5.20 13.24
N PHE A 2 -14.90 5.92 13.98
CA PHE A 2 -13.58 6.34 13.49
C PHE A 2 -12.64 5.15 13.65
N GLY A 3 -12.50 4.34 12.61
CA GLY A 3 -11.57 3.21 12.60
C GLY A 3 -10.16 3.66 12.99
N VAL A 4 -9.52 2.93 13.91
CA VAL A 4 -8.21 3.29 14.48
C VAL A 4 -7.08 3.22 13.45
N ASN A 5 -7.25 2.42 12.38
CA ASN A 5 -6.30 2.31 11.30
C ASN A 5 -6.83 3.03 10.04
N GLN A 6 -6.47 4.30 9.90
CA GLN A 6 -6.89 5.14 8.79
C GLN A 6 -5.93 5.08 7.59
N LEU A 7 -4.73 4.52 7.77
CA LEU A 7 -3.67 4.54 6.76
C LEU A 7 -3.02 3.17 6.65
N PHE A 8 -3.23 2.51 5.51
CA PHE A 8 -2.50 1.29 5.18
C PHE A 8 -1.13 1.64 4.59
N LYS A 9 -0.06 1.33 5.35
CA LYS A 9 1.32 1.35 4.85
C LYS A 9 2.16 0.21 5.44
N PRO A 10 3.09 -0.37 4.66
CA PRO A 10 4.08 -1.32 5.16
C PRO A 10 5.00 -0.71 6.22
N VAL A 11 5.32 -1.46 7.27
CA VAL A 11 6.33 -1.06 8.27
C VAL A 11 7.69 -1.61 7.84
N ILE A 12 8.59 -0.71 7.41
CA ILE A 12 9.94 -1.07 6.98
C ILE A 12 10.92 -0.81 8.13
N ARG A 13 11.54 -1.87 8.65
CA ARG A 13 12.58 -1.75 9.71
C ARG A 13 14.00 -1.62 9.16
N PHE A 14 14.25 -2.11 7.95
CA PHE A 14 15.57 -2.12 7.32
C PHE A 14 15.43 -1.77 5.84
N GLY A 15 15.77 -0.54 5.46
CA GLY A 15 15.57 -0.07 4.08
C GLY A 15 15.83 1.42 3.84
N GLN A 16 16.57 2.12 4.72
CA GLN A 16 16.97 3.50 4.45
C GLN A 16 17.77 3.55 3.13
N GLY A 17 17.27 4.33 2.16
CA GLY A 17 17.86 4.44 0.82
C GLY A 17 17.50 3.32 -0.16
N ALA A 18 16.53 2.45 0.17
CA ALA A 18 15.98 1.49 -0.79
C ALA A 18 14.95 2.16 -1.71
N GLU A 19 14.91 1.78 -2.99
CA GLU A 19 13.79 2.17 -3.85
C GLU A 19 12.54 1.48 -3.33
N TYR A 20 11.47 2.24 -3.15
CA TYR A 20 10.20 1.79 -2.60
C TYR A 20 9.11 1.98 -3.64
N GLU A 21 8.25 0.98 -3.79
CA GLU A 21 7.01 1.10 -4.54
C GLU A 21 5.90 0.33 -3.81
N LEU A 22 4.83 1.03 -3.47
CA LEU A 22 3.59 0.44 -3.00
C LEU A 22 2.48 0.73 -4.01
N LEU A 23 1.79 -0.32 -4.43
CA LEU A 23 0.62 -0.29 -5.29
C LEU A 23 -0.56 -0.92 -4.56
N VAL A 24 -1.74 -0.32 -4.65
CA VAL A 24 -3.01 -0.90 -4.15
C VAL A 24 -4.04 -0.93 -5.26
N PHE A 25 -4.73 -2.06 -5.37
CA PHE A 25 -5.70 -2.35 -6.43
C PHE A 25 -7.05 -2.75 -5.84
N ASN A 26 -8.12 -2.45 -6.56
CA ASN A 26 -9.42 -3.06 -6.29
C ASN A 26 -9.48 -4.51 -6.83
N ARG A 27 -10.59 -5.20 -6.54
CA ARG A 27 -10.84 -6.58 -6.99
C ARG A 27 -10.88 -6.77 -8.51
N TYR A 28 -11.01 -5.69 -9.27
CA TYR A 28 -11.05 -5.70 -10.74
C TYR A 28 -9.67 -5.45 -11.36
N GLY A 29 -8.62 -5.29 -10.54
CA GLY A 29 -7.27 -4.99 -11.01
C GLY A 29 -7.03 -3.53 -11.35
N GLN A 30 -7.97 -2.63 -11.06
CA GLN A 30 -7.76 -1.20 -11.21
C GLN A 30 -6.81 -0.70 -10.12
N LEU A 31 -5.77 0.04 -10.51
CA LEU A 31 -4.87 0.73 -9.60
C LEU A 31 -5.62 1.87 -8.91
N LEU A 32 -5.66 1.85 -7.58
CA LEU A 32 -6.29 2.89 -6.76
C LEU A 32 -5.28 3.78 -6.05
N PHE A 33 -4.08 3.28 -5.81
CA PHE A 33 -3.06 4.04 -5.10
C PHE A 33 -1.68 3.55 -5.51
N GLN A 34 -0.76 4.49 -5.70
CA GLN A 34 0.65 4.24 -5.93
C GLN A 34 1.45 5.29 -5.19
N THR A 35 2.50 4.86 -4.49
CA THR A 35 3.49 5.77 -3.92
C THR A 35 4.87 5.14 -3.91
N ASN A 36 5.88 5.99 -4.07
CA ASN A 36 7.29 5.68 -3.89
C ASN A 36 7.86 6.22 -2.57
N ASP A 37 7.02 6.89 -1.77
CA ASP A 37 7.35 7.39 -0.45
C ASP A 37 6.94 6.35 0.62
N PRO A 38 7.87 5.79 1.40
CA PRO A 38 7.55 4.86 2.48
C PRO A 38 6.77 5.49 3.65
N ASP A 39 6.75 6.82 3.76
CA ASP A 39 5.98 7.52 4.78
C ASP A 39 4.51 7.74 4.40
N ASP A 40 4.20 7.64 3.11
CA ASP A 40 2.86 7.74 2.53
C ASP A 40 2.12 6.38 2.54
N GLY A 41 0.80 6.41 2.42
CA GLY A 41 -0.02 5.22 2.49
C GLY A 41 -1.44 5.41 1.96
N TRP A 42 -2.15 4.29 1.81
CA TRP A 42 -3.51 4.31 1.29
C TRP A 42 -4.54 4.45 2.41
N ASP A 43 -5.40 5.47 2.32
CA ASP A 43 -6.41 5.80 3.32
C ASP A 43 -7.81 5.20 3.02
N GLY A 44 -7.93 4.39 1.97
CA GLY A 44 -9.21 3.85 1.53
C GLY A 44 -9.99 4.77 0.59
N ARG A 45 -9.38 5.85 0.08
CA ARG A 45 -9.97 6.73 -0.94
C ARG A 45 -9.31 6.53 -2.31
N TYR A 46 -10.06 6.88 -3.34
CA TYR A 46 -9.58 6.99 -4.72
C TYR A 46 -10.32 8.14 -5.38
N GLU A 47 -9.60 9.05 -6.04
CA GLU A 47 -10.16 10.25 -6.68
C GLU A 47 -11.07 11.08 -5.73
N GLY A 48 -10.67 11.18 -4.45
CA GLY A 48 -11.43 11.90 -3.42
C GLY A 48 -12.67 11.17 -2.91
N GLN A 49 -13.00 9.99 -3.45
CA GLN A 49 -14.15 9.19 -3.05
C GLN A 49 -13.78 8.00 -2.18
N ASN A 50 -14.60 7.76 -1.16
CA ASN A 50 -14.48 6.61 -0.26
C ASN A 50 -14.74 5.29 -1.00
N GLN A 51 -13.78 4.37 -0.97
CA GLN A 51 -13.90 3.05 -1.60
C GLN A 51 -14.71 2.07 -0.75
N SER A 52 -15.48 1.16 -1.34
CA SER A 52 -16.37 0.27 -0.57
C SER A 52 -15.62 -0.63 0.43
N GLN A 53 -16.30 -1.05 1.51
CA GLN A 53 -15.77 -2.11 2.37
C GLN A 53 -15.50 -3.37 1.56
N GLY A 54 -14.34 -3.99 1.77
CA GLY A 54 -13.95 -5.18 1.02
C GLY A 54 -12.45 -5.45 1.01
N ALA A 55 -12.08 -6.45 0.22
CA ALA A 55 -10.69 -6.85 -0.01
C ALA A 55 -10.06 -6.04 -1.15
N TYR A 56 -8.84 -5.56 -0.89
CA TYR A 56 -7.98 -4.84 -1.82
C TYR A 56 -6.63 -5.54 -1.89
N VAL A 57 -6.05 -5.61 -3.09
CA VAL A 57 -4.77 -6.26 -3.29
C VAL A 57 -3.68 -5.20 -3.20
N TYR A 58 -2.60 -5.47 -2.47
CA TYR A 58 -1.42 -4.63 -2.49
C TYR A 58 -0.23 -5.37 -3.09
N ARG A 59 0.67 -4.61 -3.72
CA ARG A 59 2.01 -5.04 -4.12
C ARG A 59 3.02 -4.05 -3.57
N LEU A 60 4.04 -4.57 -2.91
CA LEU A 60 5.18 -3.84 -2.37
C LEU A 60 6.45 -4.36 -3.04
N ARG A 61 7.26 -3.45 -3.58
CA ARG A 61 8.59 -3.73 -4.10
C ARG A 61 9.59 -2.86 -3.36
N LEU A 62 10.66 -3.48 -2.85
CA LEU A 62 11.77 -2.82 -2.18
C LEU A 62 13.07 -3.20 -2.87
N GLN A 63 13.84 -2.24 -3.35
CA GLN A 63 15.17 -2.50 -3.92
C GLN A 63 16.23 -1.90 -3.02
N GLN A 64 17.00 -2.76 -2.35
CA GLN A 64 18.07 -2.34 -1.44
C GLN A 64 19.29 -1.85 -2.23
N ALA A 65 20.14 -1.05 -1.59
CA ALA A 65 21.36 -0.50 -2.21
C ALA A 65 22.34 -1.56 -2.75
N ASN A 66 22.28 -2.79 -2.23
CA ASN A 66 23.08 -3.92 -2.73
C ASN A 66 22.46 -4.61 -3.96
N GLY A 67 21.40 -4.04 -4.56
CA GLY A 67 20.67 -4.59 -5.70
C GLY A 67 19.65 -5.67 -5.34
N ARG A 68 19.53 -6.06 -4.06
CA ARG A 68 18.55 -7.07 -3.65
C ARG A 68 17.14 -6.51 -3.72
N VAL A 69 16.30 -7.14 -4.53
CA VAL A 69 14.88 -6.83 -4.63
C VAL A 69 14.08 -7.74 -3.70
N VAL A 70 13.18 -7.15 -2.92
CA VAL A 70 12.21 -7.84 -2.08
C VAL A 70 10.82 -7.44 -2.55
N GLU A 71 10.04 -8.43 -2.97
CA GLU A 71 8.65 -8.23 -3.36
C GLU A 71 7.72 -8.91 -2.36
N LYS A 72 6.63 -8.21 -2.01
CA LYS A 72 5.56 -8.70 -1.15
C LYS A 72 4.23 -8.33 -1.78
N SER A 73 3.31 -9.27 -1.83
CA SER A 73 1.93 -8.99 -2.25
C SER A 73 0.98 -9.63 -1.26
N GLY A 74 -0.22 -9.08 -1.14
CA GLY A 74 -1.22 -9.62 -0.23
C GLY A 74 -2.55 -8.89 -0.35
N VAL A 75 -3.44 -9.19 0.57
CA VAL A 75 -4.77 -8.58 0.65
C VAL A 75 -4.86 -7.75 1.92
N VAL A 76 -5.38 -6.54 1.78
CA VAL A 76 -5.85 -5.70 2.89
C VAL A 76 -7.36 -5.66 2.86
N VAL A 77 -7.99 -5.83 4.03
CA VAL A 77 -9.44 -5.71 4.17
C VAL A 77 -9.74 -4.34 4.75
N LEU A 78 -10.43 -3.51 3.96
CA LEU A 78 -10.94 -2.22 4.40
C LEU A 78 -12.25 -2.43 5.15
N LEU A 79 -12.30 -2.03 6.42
CA LEU A 79 -13.49 -2.06 7.29
C LEU A 79 -13.89 -0.63 7.66
N ARG A 80 -15.19 -0.32 7.76
CA ARG A 80 -15.69 1.01 8.15
C ARG A 80 -16.85 0.92 9.14
#